data_AF-A0A955JRB5-F1
#
_entry.id   AF-A0A955JRB5-F1
#
_cell.length_a   1.000
_cell.length_b   1.000
_cell.length_c   1.000
_cell.angle_alpha   90.00
_cell.angle_beta   90.00
_cell.angle_gamma   90.00
#
_symmetry.space_group_name_H-M   'P 1'
#
loop_
_entity.id
_entity.type
_entity.pdbx_description
1 polymer ?
#
loop_
_entity_poly.entity_id
_entity_poly.type
_entity_poly.pdbx_seq_one_letter_code
_entity_poly.pdbx_strand_id
1 'polypeptide(L)'
;MKNRSPIAVALLPFVTFGIYALYWEVKTKGEMNELGADIPTAWLIIIPFVNIWWMWKYCEGVEKVTGGKLSGVLAFVLLFLLSVIGAAIIQNEFNNVSSQPVAAQPAAPVPPQA
;
A
#
# COMPACT_ATOMS: atom_id res chain seq x y z
N MET A 1 -23.53 9.79 -22.11
CA MET A 1 -22.19 9.71 -22.76
C MET A 1 -21.93 10.93 -23.64
N LYS A 2 -20.78 11.60 -23.47
CA LYS A 2 -20.39 12.77 -24.28
C LYS A 2 -19.45 12.42 -25.43
N ASN A 3 -19.62 13.10 -26.58
CA ASN A 3 -18.69 13.02 -27.71
C ASN A 3 -17.35 13.67 -27.35
N ARG A 4 -16.28 12.86 -27.33
CA ARG A 4 -14.91 13.29 -27.02
C ARG A 4 -14.01 12.92 -28.20
N SER A 5 -13.00 13.73 -28.48
CA SER A 5 -12.01 13.43 -29.52
C SER A 5 -11.14 12.22 -29.12
N PRO A 6 -11.09 11.13 -29.91
CA PRO A 6 -10.23 9.99 -29.61
C PRO A 6 -8.74 10.35 -29.55
N ILE A 7 -8.31 11.29 -30.40
CA ILE A 7 -6.92 11.78 -30.43
C ILE A 7 -6.58 12.49 -29.12
N ALA A 8 -7.50 13.33 -28.61
CA ALA A 8 -7.29 14.00 -27.33
C ALA A 8 -7.23 13.00 -26.16
N VAL A 9 -8.07 11.97 -26.18
CA VAL A 9 -8.05 10.91 -25.16
C VAL A 9 -6.73 10.14 -25.17
N ALA A 10 -6.14 9.90 -26.34
CA ALA A 10 -4.85 9.23 -26.47
C ALA A 10 -3.66 10.12 -26.05
N LEU A 11 -3.66 11.41 -26.40
CA LEU A 11 -2.48 12.28 -26.22
C LEU A 11 -2.42 13.00 -24.89
N LEU A 12 -3.56 13.42 -24.34
CA LEU A 12 -3.59 14.18 -23.08
C LEU A 12 -3.01 13.43 -21.87
N PRO A 13 -3.12 12.10 -21.73
CA PRO A 13 -2.41 11.36 -20.68
C PRO A 13 -0.89 11.59 -20.72
N PHE A 14 -0.27 11.66 -21.90
CA PHE A 14 1.17 11.89 -22.00
C PHE A 14 1.55 13.32 -21.62
N VAL A 15 0.75 14.32 -22.04
CA VAL A 15 0.98 15.73 -21.70
C VAL A 15 0.77 16.01 -20.21
N THR A 16 -0.14 15.28 -19.58
CA THR A 16 -0.52 15.45 -18.16
C THR A 16 0.06 14.39 -17.23
N PHE A 17 1.00 13.57 -17.70
CA PHE A 17 1.61 12.47 -16.93
C PHE A 17 0.59 11.53 -16.28
N GLY A 18 -0.42 11.11 -17.03
CA GLY A 18 -1.45 10.16 -16.62
C GLY A 18 -2.64 10.79 -15.87
N ILE A 19 -2.54 12.04 -15.41
CA ILE A 19 -3.63 12.69 -14.65
C ILE A 19 -4.91 12.80 -15.47
N TYR A 20 -4.81 13.14 -16.76
CA TYR A 20 -5.98 13.18 -17.63
C TYR A 20 -6.64 11.79 -17.79
N ALA A 21 -5.87 10.71 -17.79
CA ALA A 21 -6.43 9.35 -17.88
C ALA A 21 -7.31 9.05 -16.67
N LEU A 22 -6.85 9.34 -15.45
CA LEU A 22 -7.63 9.18 -14.23
C LEU A 22 -8.92 10.02 -14.25
N TYR A 23 -8.82 11.29 -14.65
CA TYR A 23 -9.99 12.15 -14.82
C TYR A 23 -10.98 11.55 -15.83
N TRP A 24 -10.49 11.10 -16.98
CA TRP A 24 -11.32 10.53 -18.03
C TRP A 24 -12.06 9.29 -17.54
N GLU A 25 -11.38 8.36 -16.88
CA GLU A 25 -11.97 7.15 -16.31
C GLU A 25 -13.06 7.47 -15.27
N VAL A 26 -12.82 8.41 -14.35
CA VAL A 26 -13.82 8.85 -13.36
C VAL A 26 -15.08 9.38 -14.05
N LYS A 27 -14.91 10.20 -15.10
CA LYS A 27 -16.04 10.83 -15.80
C LYS A 27 -16.80 9.85 -16.67
N THR A 28 -16.11 9.00 -17.44
CA THR A 28 -16.78 8.02 -18.30
C THR A 28 -17.45 6.92 -17.48
N LYS A 29 -16.87 6.53 -16.34
CA LYS A 29 -17.53 5.65 -15.36
C LYS A 29 -18.89 6.18 -14.92
N GLY A 30 -19.00 7.48 -14.61
CA GLY A 30 -20.28 8.10 -14.24
C GLY A 30 -21.30 8.02 -15.38
N GLU A 31 -20.88 8.38 -16.59
CA GLU A 31 -21.74 8.33 -17.78
C GLU A 31 -22.16 6.91 -18.18
N MET A 32 -21.33 5.90 -17.92
CA MET A 32 -21.67 4.49 -18.12
C MET A 32 -22.68 4.02 -17.08
N ASN A 33 -22.53 4.42 -15.81
CA ASN A 33 -23.49 4.08 -14.76
C ASN A 33 -24.86 4.74 -15.00
N GLU A 34 -24.88 5.97 -15.52
CA GLU A 34 -26.14 6.63 -15.97
C GLU A 34 -26.85 5.85 -17.09
N LEU A 35 -26.11 5.06 -17.87
CA LEU A 35 -26.63 4.20 -18.93
C LEU A 35 -26.94 2.77 -18.47
N GLY A 36 -26.87 2.49 -17.16
CA GLY A 36 -27.24 1.19 -16.58
C GLY A 36 -26.07 0.25 -16.30
N ALA A 37 -24.82 0.69 -16.45
CA ALA A 37 -23.68 -0.05 -15.92
C ALA A 37 -23.61 0.06 -14.38
N ASP A 38 -22.94 -0.89 -13.73
CA ASP A 38 -22.64 -0.82 -12.29
C ASP A 38 -21.13 -0.93 -12.05
N ILE A 39 -20.43 0.17 -12.33
CA ILE A 39 -18.99 0.26 -12.13
C ILE A 39 -18.72 0.85 -10.74
N PRO A 40 -17.82 0.25 -9.93
CA PRO A 40 -17.48 0.74 -8.60
C PRO A 40 -16.63 2.02 -8.64
N THR A 41 -16.29 2.56 -7.47
CA THR A 41 -15.56 3.82 -7.38
C THR A 41 -14.16 3.77 -8.02
N ALA A 42 -13.78 4.84 -8.72
CA ALA A 42 -12.46 4.96 -9.32
C ALA A 42 -11.31 5.07 -8.28
N TRP A 43 -11.62 5.31 -7.00
CA TRP A 43 -10.63 5.27 -5.91
C TRP A 43 -9.92 3.91 -5.80
N LEU A 44 -10.53 2.83 -6.31
CA LEU A 44 -9.90 1.51 -6.33
C LEU A 44 -8.62 1.47 -7.18
N ILE A 45 -8.46 2.38 -8.16
CA ILE A 45 -7.25 2.50 -8.98
C ILE A 45 -6.03 2.86 -8.13
N ILE A 46 -6.24 3.54 -6.99
CA ILE A 46 -5.17 4.00 -6.10
C ILE A 46 -4.72 2.91 -5.11
N ILE A 47 -5.54 1.87 -4.88
CA ILE A 47 -5.26 0.81 -3.90
C ILE A 47 -3.89 0.13 -4.07
N PRO A 48 -3.45 -0.25 -5.28
CA PRO A 48 -2.14 -0.87 -5.46
C PRO A 48 -0.99 0.00 -4.94
N PHE A 49 -1.07 1.32 -5.14
CA PHE A 49 -0.05 2.26 -4.67
C PHE A 49 -0.08 2.42 -3.16
N VAL A 50 -1.27 2.50 -2.56
CA VAL A 50 -1.43 2.56 -1.09
C VAL A 50 -0.91 1.29 -0.44
N ASN A 51 -1.12 0.13 -1.07
CA ASN A 51 -0.60 -1.15 -0.58
C ASN A 51 0.95 -1.17 -0.58
N ILE A 52 1.58 -0.70 -1.65
CA ILE A 52 3.06 -0.60 -1.73
C ILE A 52 3.59 0.37 -0.66
N TRP A 53 2.96 1.54 -0.48
CA TRP A 53 3.33 2.48 0.57
C TRP A 53 3.18 1.88 1.96
N TRP A 54 2.06 1.20 2.24
CA TRP A 54 1.83 0.53 3.51
C TRP A 54 2.89 -0.54 3.79
N MET A 55 3.22 -1.35 2.79
CA MET A 55 4.27 -2.36 2.89
C MET A 55 5.65 -1.74 3.13
N TRP A 56 5.96 -0.60 2.50
CA TRP A 56 7.18 0.15 2.79
C TRP A 56 7.23 0.58 4.26
N LYS A 57 6.16 1.18 4.79
CA LYS A 57 6.05 1.57 6.21
C LYS A 57 6.15 0.36 7.14
N TYR A 58 5.59 -0.78 6.77
CA TYR A 58 5.74 -2.03 7.51
C TYR A 58 7.21 -2.44 7.59
N CYS A 59 7.95 -2.36 6.48
CA CYS A 59 9.36 -2.73 6.41
C CYS A 59 10.27 -1.76 7.19
N GLU A 60 9.97 -0.46 7.22
CA GLU A 60 10.62 0.48 8.16
C GLU A 60 10.39 0.06 9.62
N GLY A 61 9.21 -0.45 9.94
CA GLY A 61 8.90 -1.06 11.23
C GLY A 61 9.76 -2.27 11.54
N VAL A 62 9.94 -3.18 10.56
CA VAL A 62 10.82 -4.36 10.67
C VAL A 62 12.25 -3.95 11.03
N GLU A 63 12.81 -2.96 10.35
CA GLU A 63 14.17 -2.46 10.65
C GLU A 63 14.28 -1.93 12.08
N LYS A 64 13.29 -1.14 12.50
CA LYS A 64 13.27 -0.57 13.84
C LYS A 64 13.20 -1.65 14.93
N VAL A 65 12.33 -2.65 14.80
CA VAL A 65 12.14 -3.68 15.84
C VAL A 65 13.26 -4.72 15.86
N THR A 66 13.89 -4.97 14.71
CA THR A 66 15.05 -5.88 14.61
C THR A 66 16.37 -5.20 15.00
N GLY A 67 16.34 -3.92 15.37
CA GLY A 67 17.53 -3.14 15.73
C GLY A 67 18.50 -2.97 14.55
N GLY A 68 17.98 -2.92 13.33
CA GLY A 68 18.79 -2.80 12.11
C GLY A 68 19.42 -4.11 11.61
N LYS A 69 19.19 -5.25 12.27
CA LYS A 69 19.67 -6.57 11.80
C LYS A 69 19.14 -6.91 10.41
N LEU A 70 17.90 -6.48 10.12
CA LEU A 70 17.32 -6.54 8.80
C LEU A 70 16.94 -5.11 8.37
N SER A 71 17.58 -4.59 7.32
CA SER A 71 17.23 -3.26 6.81
C SER A 71 15.83 -3.25 6.20
N GLY A 72 15.15 -2.11 6.25
CA GLY A 72 13.79 -1.95 5.73
C GLY A 72 13.74 -2.14 4.22
N VAL A 73 14.78 -1.71 3.51
CA VAL A 73 14.92 -1.97 2.06
C VAL A 73 15.01 -3.46 1.78
N LEU A 74 15.83 -4.20 2.54
CA LEU A 74 15.96 -5.65 2.36
C LEU A 74 14.65 -6.35 2.72
N ALA A 75 14.02 -5.99 3.83
CA ALA A 75 12.71 -6.51 4.22
C ALA A 75 11.64 -6.26 3.14
N PHE A 76 11.66 -5.08 2.50
CA PHE A 76 10.76 -4.76 1.39
C PHE A 76 11.00 -5.64 0.18
N VAL A 77 12.26 -5.79 -0.25
CA VAL A 77 12.61 -6.67 -1.39
C VAL A 77 12.21 -8.13 -1.11
N LEU A 78 12.46 -8.61 0.11
CA LEU A 78 12.08 -9.95 0.54
C LEU A 78 10.55 -10.14 0.45
N LEU A 79 9.75 -9.22 0.98
CA LEU A 79 8.29 -9.34 0.92
C LEU A 79 7.73 -9.14 -0.48
N PHE A 80 8.26 -8.17 -1.23
CA PHE A 80 7.74 -7.80 -2.54
C PHE A 80 8.04 -8.87 -3.61
N LEU A 81 9.22 -9.50 -3.57
CA LEU A 81 9.65 -10.46 -4.59
C LEU A 81 9.49 -11.93 -4.15
N LEU A 82 9.73 -12.24 -2.88
CA LEU A 82 9.72 -13.62 -2.37
C LEU A 82 8.46 -13.98 -1.57
N SER A 83 7.62 -12.98 -1.25
CA SER A 83 6.33 -13.15 -0.55
C SER A 83 6.46 -14.02 0.71
N VAL A 84 5.88 -15.23 0.71
CA VAL A 84 5.87 -16.17 1.85
C VAL A 84 7.28 -16.52 2.35
N ILE A 85 8.25 -16.69 1.45
CA ILE A 85 9.64 -16.99 1.83
C ILE A 85 10.26 -15.77 2.54
N GLY A 86 10.02 -14.57 2.02
CA GLY A 86 10.46 -13.33 2.67
C GLY A 86 9.84 -13.15 4.06
N ALA A 87 8.56 -13.50 4.21
CA ALA A 87 7.88 -13.47 5.49
C ALA A 87 8.51 -14.45 6.51
N ALA A 88 8.90 -15.66 6.08
CA ALA A 88 9.58 -16.62 6.96
C ALA A 88 10.94 -16.10 7.47
N ILE A 89 11.71 -15.40 6.63
CA ILE A 89 12.98 -14.78 7.01
C ILE A 89 12.75 -13.65 8.03
N ILE A 90 11.78 -12.77 7.77
CA ILE A 90 11.41 -11.69 8.71
C ILE A 90 10.94 -12.28 10.05
N GLN A 91 10.15 -13.36 10.01
CA GLN A 91 9.69 -14.05 11.21
C GLN A 91 10.85 -14.60 12.04
N ASN A 92 11.89 -15.15 11.40
CA ASN A 92 13.10 -15.59 12.10
C ASN A 92 13.76 -14.44 12.87
N GLU A 93 13.84 -13.24 12.27
CA GLU A 93 14.38 -12.07 12.96
C GLU A 93 13.48 -11.58 14.10
N PHE A 94 12.16 -11.60 13.92
CA PHE A 94 11.23 -11.32 15.02
C PHE A 94 11.41 -12.28 16.21
N ASN A 95 11.63 -13.56 15.94
CA ASN A 95 11.89 -14.56 16.99
C ASN A 95 13.21 -14.25 17.73
N ASN A 96 14.24 -13.79 17.01
CA ASN A 96 15.52 -13.39 17.60
C ASN A 96 15.40 -12.14 18.50
N VAL A 97 14.45 -11.24 18.21
CA VAL A 97 14.12 -10.10 19.08
C VAL A 97 13.44 -10.58 20.35
N SER A 98 12.48 -11.51 20.25
CA SER A 98 11.74 -12.04 21.41
C SER A 98 12.59 -12.88 22.37
N SER A 99 13.68 -13.47 21.88
CA SER A 99 14.61 -14.27 22.68
C SER A 99 15.59 -13.41 23.50
N GLN A 100 15.58 -12.08 23.32
CA GLN A 100 16.33 -11.16 24.17
C GLN A 100 15.59 -10.96 25.50
N PRO A 101 16.29 -10.92 26.65
CA PRO A 101 15.65 -10.61 27.93
C PRO A 101 14.92 -9.28 27.80
N VAL A 102 13.60 -9.29 27.99
CA VAL A 102 12.80 -8.07 28.01
C VAL A 102 13.33 -7.23 29.17
N ALA A 103 14.09 -6.18 28.88
CA ALA A 103 14.31 -5.12 29.85
C ALA A 103 12.91 -4.63 30.24
N ALA A 104 12.50 -4.91 31.48
CA ALA A 104 11.14 -4.73 31.96
C ALA A 104 10.61 -3.35 31.55
N GLN A 105 9.69 -3.32 30.59
CA GLN A 105 8.93 -2.11 30.32
C GLN A 105 8.00 -1.90 31.53
N PRO A 106 7.99 -0.70 32.15
CA PRO A 106 7.06 -0.39 33.21
C PRO A 106 5.64 -0.70 32.73
N ALA A 107 4.93 -1.55 33.48
CA ALA A 107 3.56 -1.91 33.16
C ALA A 107 2.74 -0.64 32.93
N ALA A 108 2.04 -0.55 31.79
CA ALA A 108 1.11 0.53 31.54
C ALA A 108 0.06 0.55 32.68
N PRO A 109 -0.27 1.72 33.24
CA PRO A 109 -1.24 1.80 34.32
C PRO A 109 -2.58 1.23 33.83
N VAL A 110 -3.10 0.26 34.58
CA VAL A 110 -4.40 -0.36 34.32
C VAL A 110 -5.47 0.72 34.42
N PRO A 111 -6.29 0.95 33.37
CA PRO A 111 -7.37 1.93 33.45
C PRO A 111 -8.41 1.49 34.49
N PRO A 112 -9.05 2.43 35.21
CA PRO A 112 -10.09 2.10 36.18
C PRO A 112 -11.24 1.37 35.48
N GLN A 113 -11.66 0.24 36.05
CA GLN A 113 -12.87 -0.45 35.64
C GLN A 113 -14.06 0.42 36.07
N ALA A 114 -14.89 0.81 35.10
CA ALA A 114 -16.13 1.57 35.32
C ALA A 114 -17.27 0.63 35.75
#